data_AF-A0A948ILD0-F1
#
_entry.id   AF-A0A948ILD0-F1
#
_cell.length_a   1.000
_cell.length_b   1.000
_cell.length_c   1.000
_cell.angle_alpha   90.00
_cell.angle_beta   90.00
_cell.angle_gamma   90.00
#
_symmetry.space_group_name_H-M   'P 1'
#
loop_
_entity.id
_entity.type
_entity.pdbx_description
1 polymer ?
#
loop_
_entity_poly.entity_id
_entity_poly.type
_entity_poly.pdbx_seq_one_letter_code
_entity_poly.pdbx_strand_id
1 'polypeptide(L)'
;NMILGVSMLAVSEAFVLGERLGLEHQTLFDVAANASGQCWALTTNCPVPGPVPSSPANRDYAPGFAGALMAKDLGLAVDALDSTGVHAEAGRLASSERSIPIARLTRPPHKAPL
;
A
#
# COMPACT_ATOMS: atom_id res chain seq x y z
N ASN A 1 0.80 -8.31 -11.30
CA ASN A 1 0.24 -8.00 -9.97
C ASN A 1 1.27 -7.91 -8.85
N MET A 2 2.39 -8.65 -8.88
CA MET A 2 3.48 -8.46 -7.90
C MET A 2 3.96 -7.00 -7.77
N ILE A 3 4.27 -6.33 -8.89
CA ILE A 3 4.68 -4.91 -8.90
C ILE A 3 3.61 -4.02 -8.26
N LEU A 4 2.32 -4.27 -8.54
CA LEU A 4 1.23 -3.53 -7.92
C LEU A 4 1.17 -3.74 -6.41
N GLY A 5 1.34 -4.97 -5.92
CA GLY A 5 1.40 -5.25 -4.47
C GLY A 5 2.55 -4.51 -3.78
N VAL A 6 3.75 -4.55 -4.36
CA VAL A 6 4.94 -3.86 -3.83
C VAL A 6 4.74 -2.34 -3.82
N SER A 7 4.31 -1.76 -4.95
CA SER A 7 4.09 -0.32 -5.04
C SER A 7 2.98 0.15 -4.10
N MET A 8 1.90 -0.62 -3.93
CA MET A 8 0.83 -0.30 -2.99
C MET A 8 1.33 -0.29 -1.54
N LEU A 9 2.14 -1.28 -1.16
CA LEU A 9 2.77 -1.33 0.16
C LEU A 9 3.65 -0.10 0.39
N ALA A 10 4.58 0.18 -0.53
CA ALA A 10 5.50 1.30 -0.42
C ALA A 10 4.79 2.67 -0.37
N VAL A 11 3.76 2.88 -1.20
CA VAL A 11 2.96 4.11 -1.18
C VAL A 11 2.21 4.25 0.15
N SER A 12 1.64 3.17 0.67
CA SER A 12 0.93 3.17 1.96
C SER A 12 1.87 3.55 3.12
N GLU A 13 3.07 2.98 3.15
CA GLU A 13 4.10 3.31 4.13
C GLU A 13 4.56 4.77 4.02
N ALA A 14 4.75 5.28 2.80
CA ALA A 14 5.13 6.66 2.57
C ALA A 14 4.08 7.65 3.10
N PHE A 15 2.79 7.37 2.89
CA PHE A 15 1.71 8.21 3.45
C PHE A 15 1.69 8.22 4.96
N VAL A 16 1.83 7.05 5.60
CA VAL A 16 1.87 6.97 7.07
C VAL A 16 3.10 7.72 7.61
N LEU A 17 4.26 7.56 6.99
CA LEU A 17 5.45 8.30 7.38
C LEU A 17 5.24 9.81 7.21
N GLY A 18 4.67 10.24 6.10
CA GLY A 18 4.34 11.66 5.85
C GLY A 18 3.40 12.23 6.92
N GLU A 19 2.34 11.52 7.28
CA GLU A 19 1.41 11.90 8.34
C GLU A 19 2.13 12.04 9.70
N ARG A 20 3.01 11.10 10.05
CA ARG A 20 3.81 11.14 11.29
C ARG A 20 4.79 12.32 11.32
N LEU A 21 5.21 12.80 10.15
CA LEU A 21 6.05 13.99 9.97
C LEU A 21 5.24 15.29 9.91
N GLY A 22 3.90 15.22 9.99
CA GLY A 22 3.01 16.38 9.95
C GLY A 22 2.67 16.88 8.54
N LEU A 23 2.89 16.06 7.50
CA LEU A 23 2.48 16.38 6.14
C LEU A 23 1.01 16.04 5.92
N GLU A 24 0.31 16.91 5.21
CA GLU A 24 -1.01 16.61 4.68
C GLU A 24 -0.90 15.56 3.55
N HIS A 25 -1.89 14.69 3.44
CA HIS A 25 -1.97 13.70 2.35
C HIS A 25 -1.89 14.35 0.97
N GLN A 26 -2.57 15.49 0.78
CA GLN A 26 -2.54 16.19 -0.50
C GLN A 26 -1.14 16.69 -0.84
N THR A 27 -0.41 17.26 0.12
CA THR A 27 0.97 17.72 -0.09
C THR A 27 1.89 16.58 -0.52
N LEU A 28 1.83 15.43 0.16
CA LEU A 28 2.65 14.27 -0.23
C LEU A 28 2.25 13.74 -1.62
N PHE A 29 0.95 13.67 -1.89
CA PHE A 29 0.44 13.25 -3.19
C PHE A 29 0.93 14.16 -4.32
N ASP A 30 0.80 15.47 -4.17
CA ASP A 30 1.18 16.44 -5.21
C ASP A 30 2.67 16.33 -5.57
N VAL A 31 3.54 16.16 -4.57
CA VAL A 31 4.98 15.97 -4.78
C VAL A 31 5.25 14.63 -5.45
N ALA A 32 4.78 13.52 -4.87
CA ALA A 32 5.12 12.18 -5.34
C ALA A 32 4.51 11.87 -6.72
N ALA A 33 3.32 12.37 -7.02
CA ALA A 33 2.64 12.17 -8.31
C ALA A 33 3.32 12.90 -9.48
N ASN A 34 4.12 13.93 -9.18
CA ASN A 34 4.88 14.70 -10.18
C ASN A 34 6.39 14.42 -10.12
N ALA A 35 6.81 13.41 -9.37
CA ALA A 35 8.21 13.03 -9.18
C ALA A 35 8.45 11.57 -9.60
N SER A 36 9.66 11.07 -9.35
CA SER A 36 10.05 9.69 -9.66
C SER A 36 9.31 8.62 -8.85
N GLY A 37 8.62 9.00 -7.77
CA GLY A 37 7.77 8.11 -6.98
C GLY A 37 6.40 7.81 -7.61
N GLN A 38 6.08 8.41 -8.77
CA GLN A 38 4.80 8.22 -9.42
C GLN A 38 4.59 6.77 -9.85
N CYS A 39 3.40 6.24 -9.54
CA CYS A 39 2.92 4.96 -10.04
C CYS A 39 1.39 4.91 -9.98
N TRP A 40 0.79 3.90 -10.61
CA TRP A 40 -0.67 3.73 -10.63
C TRP A 40 -1.28 3.59 -9.23
N ALA A 41 -0.58 2.90 -8.31
CA ALA A 41 -0.99 2.74 -6.92
C ALA A 41 -1.19 4.10 -6.23
N LEU A 42 -0.35 5.09 -6.57
CA LEU A 42 -0.48 6.46 -6.08
C LEU A 42 -1.57 7.23 -6.82
N THR A 43 -1.48 7.36 -8.15
CA THR A 43 -2.28 8.35 -8.90
C THR A 43 -3.70 7.89 -9.24
N THR A 44 -4.01 6.61 -9.11
CA THR A 44 -5.33 6.06 -9.44
C THR A 44 -5.97 5.33 -8.27
N ASN A 45 -5.17 4.58 -7.50
CA ASN A 45 -5.66 3.83 -6.36
C ASN A 45 -5.06 4.33 -5.04
N CYS A 46 -4.92 5.66 -4.92
CA CYS A 46 -4.33 6.33 -3.77
C CYS A 46 -4.90 5.75 -2.48
N PRO A 47 -4.06 5.30 -1.54
CA PRO A 47 -4.54 4.48 -0.46
C PRO A 47 -4.96 5.34 0.74
N VAL A 48 -5.01 6.67 0.61
CA VAL A 48 -5.59 7.59 1.60
C VAL A 48 -6.78 8.35 0.99
N PRO A 49 -7.81 8.69 1.79
CA PRO A 49 -8.94 9.48 1.30
C PRO A 49 -8.52 10.92 0.96
N GLY A 50 -9.18 11.52 -0.03
CA GLY A 50 -8.95 12.89 -0.49
C GLY A 50 -8.31 12.97 -1.88
N PRO A 51 -6.99 12.72 -2.03
CA PRO A 51 -6.25 13.11 -3.24
C PRO A 51 -6.76 12.53 -4.56
N VAL A 52 -7.34 11.32 -4.52
CA VAL A 52 -7.96 10.69 -5.68
C VAL A 52 -9.41 10.33 -5.32
N PRO A 53 -10.40 11.16 -5.69
CA PRO A 53 -11.79 10.98 -5.26
C PRO A 53 -12.42 9.63 -5.65
N SER A 54 -11.98 9.04 -6.77
CA SER A 54 -12.46 7.75 -7.26
C SER A 54 -11.83 6.54 -6.56
N SER A 55 -10.80 6.75 -5.73
CA SER A 55 -10.09 5.65 -5.08
C SER A 55 -10.98 4.96 -4.04
N PRO A 56 -10.76 3.65 -3.77
CA PRO A 56 -11.47 2.92 -2.73
C PRO A 56 -11.33 3.52 -1.32
N ALA A 57 -10.30 4.30 -1.05
CA ALA A 57 -10.07 4.90 0.27
C ALA A 57 -11.17 5.89 0.67
N ASN A 58 -11.87 6.49 -0.30
CA ASN A 58 -12.99 7.41 -0.05
C ASN A 58 -14.33 6.71 0.23
N ARG A 59 -14.36 5.37 0.20
CA ARG A 59 -15.54 4.54 0.45
C ARG A 59 -15.25 3.42 1.44
N ASP A 60 -14.50 3.77 2.49
CA ASP A 60 -14.12 2.88 3.60
C ASP A 60 -13.51 1.54 3.16
N TYR A 61 -12.77 1.56 2.04
CA TYR A 61 -12.19 0.37 1.43
C TYR A 61 -13.21 -0.76 1.23
N ALA A 62 -14.45 -0.41 0.89
CA ALA A 62 -15.60 -1.30 0.79
C ALA A 62 -15.16 -2.72 0.35
N PRO A 63 -15.28 -3.72 1.24
CA PRO A 63 -14.66 -5.01 1.04
C PRO A 63 -15.23 -5.67 -0.21
N GLY A 64 -14.36 -6.34 -0.96
CA GLY A 64 -14.76 -6.97 -2.20
C GLY A 64 -13.76 -7.99 -2.68
N PHE A 65 -14.11 -8.62 -3.79
CA PHE A 65 -13.35 -9.71 -4.38
C PHE A 65 -11.92 -9.31 -4.76
N ALA A 66 -11.67 -8.01 -5.00
CA ALA A 66 -10.36 -7.49 -5.41
C ALA A 66 -9.24 -7.77 -4.39
N GLY A 67 -9.49 -7.66 -3.08
CA GLY A 67 -8.48 -7.94 -2.05
C GLY A 67 -8.08 -9.42 -2.03
N ALA A 68 -9.06 -10.32 -2.09
CA ALA A 68 -8.83 -11.75 -2.16
C ALA A 68 -8.11 -12.16 -3.46
N LEU A 69 -8.45 -11.53 -4.59
CA LEU A 69 -7.75 -11.74 -5.86
C LEU A 69 -6.29 -11.27 -5.80
N MET A 70 -6.01 -10.12 -5.19
CA MET A 70 -4.62 -9.66 -5.01
C MET A 70 -3.83 -10.64 -4.16
N ALA A 71 -4.40 -11.14 -3.05
CA ALA A 71 -3.76 -12.14 -2.21
C ALA A 71 -3.47 -13.45 -2.98
N LYS A 72 -4.42 -13.91 -3.81
CA LYS A 72 -4.21 -15.05 -4.71
C LYS A 72 -3.05 -14.79 -5.67
N ASP A 73 -3.05 -13.66 -6.36
CA ASP A 73 -2.04 -13.35 -7.38
C ASP A 73 -0.65 -13.17 -6.79
N LEU A 74 -0.54 -12.64 -5.57
CA LEU A 74 0.73 -12.57 -4.83
C LEU A 74 1.21 -13.95 -4.33
N GLY A 75 0.29 -14.87 -4.05
CA GLY A 75 0.63 -16.28 -3.80
C GLY A 75 1.24 -16.92 -5.05
N LEU A 76 0.56 -16.79 -6.19
CA LEU A 76 1.05 -17.30 -7.48
C LEU A 76 2.41 -16.67 -7.87
N ALA A 77 2.63 -15.40 -7.54
CA ALA A 77 3.92 -14.75 -7.75
C ALA A 77 5.03 -15.40 -6.91
N VAL A 78 4.78 -15.70 -5.63
CA VAL A 78 5.75 -16.38 -4.76
C VAL A 78 6.06 -17.78 -5.26
N ASP A 79 5.05 -18.55 -5.67
CA ASP A 79 5.24 -19.89 -6.26
C ASP A 79 6.11 -19.81 -7.53
N ALA A 80 5.92 -18.78 -8.35
CA ALA A 80 6.74 -18.52 -9.53
C ALA A 80 8.20 -18.16 -9.17
N LEU A 81 8.41 -17.37 -8.11
CA LEU A 81 9.76 -17.05 -7.62
C LEU A 81 10.49 -18.32 -7.16
N ASP A 82 9.80 -19.20 -6.42
CA ASP A 82 10.37 -20.45 -5.90
C ASP A 82 10.71 -21.42 -7.03
N SER A 83 9.82 -21.59 -8.01
CA SER A 83 10.04 -22.51 -9.14
C SER A 83 11.12 -22.05 -10.11
N THR A 84 11.41 -20.75 -10.17
CA THR A 84 12.42 -20.17 -11.08
C THR A 84 13.74 -19.84 -10.39
N GLY A 85 13.81 -19.91 -9.06
CA GLY A 85 14.99 -19.50 -8.28
C GLY A 85 15.23 -17.99 -8.29
N VAL A 86 14.26 -17.17 -8.68
CA VAL A 86 14.40 -15.70 -8.70
C VAL A 86 14.32 -15.16 -7.26
N HIS A 87 15.35 -14.41 -6.89
CA HIS A 87 15.40 -13.77 -5.58
C HIS A 87 14.73 -12.38 -5.60
N ALA A 88 13.50 -12.29 -5.09
CA ALA A 88 12.74 -11.03 -5.02
C ALA A 88 12.11 -10.82 -3.64
N GLU A 89 12.85 -10.18 -2.73
CA GLU A 89 12.43 -9.96 -1.34
C GLU A 89 11.18 -9.07 -1.22
N ALA A 90 11.14 -7.96 -1.96
CA ALA A 90 10.00 -7.04 -1.94
C ALA A 90 8.69 -7.74 -2.34
N GLY A 91 8.73 -8.62 -3.35
CA GLY A 91 7.58 -9.40 -3.78
C GLY A 91 7.09 -10.37 -2.70
N ARG A 92 8.02 -11.00 -1.98
CA ARG A 92 7.70 -11.89 -0.85
C ARG A 92 7.10 -11.11 0.32
N LEU A 93 7.66 -9.95 0.66
CA LEU A 93 7.14 -9.07 1.71
C LEU A 93 5.72 -8.58 1.38
N ALA A 94 5.49 -8.13 0.15
CA ALA A 94 4.14 -7.76 -0.29
C ALA A 94 3.15 -8.94 -0.19
N SER A 95 3.63 -10.18 -0.41
CA SER A 95 2.84 -11.40 -0.25
C SER A 95 2.68 -11.84 1.21
N SER A 96 3.53 -11.44 2.16
CA SER A 96 3.32 -11.73 3.59
C SER A 96 2.40 -10.71 4.23
N GLU A 97 2.47 -9.44 3.80
CA GLU A 97 1.70 -8.32 4.35
C GLU A 97 0.28 -8.19 3.76
N ARG A 98 -0.40 -9.32 3.50
CA ARG A 98 -1.75 -9.39 2.89
C ARG A 98 -2.86 -8.71 3.72
N SER A 99 -2.55 -8.21 4.91
CA SER A 99 -3.52 -7.81 5.92
C SER A 99 -3.12 -6.55 6.68
N ILE A 100 -2.31 -5.66 6.09
CA ILE A 100 -2.13 -4.31 6.64
C ILE A 100 -3.17 -3.37 5.99
N PRO A 101 -4.37 -3.17 6.59
CA PRO A 101 -5.12 -1.97 6.28
C PRO A 101 -4.27 -0.78 6.74
N ILE A 102 -4.24 0.30 5.95
CA ILE A 102 -3.62 1.57 6.36
C ILE A 102 -4.09 2.01 7.76
N ALA A 103 -5.33 1.70 8.12
CA ALA A 103 -5.88 1.90 9.47
C ALA A 103 -5.10 1.20 10.61
N ARG A 104 -4.25 0.22 10.32
CA ARG A 104 -3.38 -0.46 11.30
C ARG A 104 -2.01 0.21 11.43
N LEU A 105 -1.55 0.94 10.41
CA LEU A 105 -0.30 1.72 10.42
C LEU A 105 -0.46 3.06 11.16
N THR A 106 -1.70 3.56 11.26
CA THR A 106 -2.04 4.84 11.92
C THR A 106 -2.44 4.70 13.39
N ARG A 107 -2.46 3.48 13.98
CA ARG A 107 -2.70 3.36 15.44
C ARG A 107 -1.62 4.14 16.20
N PRO A 108 -1.97 5.03 17.14
CA PRO A 108 -0.98 5.63 18.01
C PRO A 108 -0.28 4.52 18.82
N PRO A 109 1.02 4.65 19.14
CA PRO A 109 1.63 3.77 20.11
C PRO A 109 0.81 3.84 21.39
N HIS A 110 0.41 2.67 21.92
CA HIS A 110 -0.20 2.60 23.25
C HIS A 110 0.67 3.43 24.20
N LYS A 111 0.11 4.46 24.84
CA LYS A 111 0.77 5.07 25.99
C LYS A 111 1.04 3.92 26.97
N ALA A 112 2.31 3.67 27.27
CA ALA A 112 2.69 2.76 28.32
C ALA A 112 1.94 3.16 29.61
N PRO A 113 1.37 2.20 30.36
CA PRO A 113 0.78 2.54 31.65
C PRO A 113 1.88 3.12 32.56
N LEU A 114 1.54 4.24 33.22
CA LEU A 114 2.37 4.86 34.25
C LEU A 114 2.65 3.88 35.40
#